data_AF-A0A2D0QL45-F1
#
_entry.id   AF-A0A2D0QL45-F1
#
_cell.length_a   1.000
_cell.length_b   1.000
_cell.length_c   1.000
_cell.angle_alpha   90.00
_cell.angle_beta   90.00
_cell.angle_gamma   90.00
#
_symmetry.space_group_name_H-M   'P 1'
#
loop_
_entity.id
_entity.type
_entity.pdbx_description
1 polymer ?
#
loop_
_entity_poly.entity_id
_entity_poly.type
_entity_poly.pdbx_seq_one_letter_code
_entity_poly.pdbx_strand_id
1 'polypeptide(L)'
;MDDSCEGNESLGEGSCSGAEDQEKAPENMITCAERSLPLRDLYPYIRCGLCNGFFIDATTITECLHTFCKSCIVKHFFCSNRCPNCSIVVHQTQPLYNIRPDRLLQDIVYKTVPYLEEVERAQIYAFYKERGLPIPKPAAPSMLPIKLLKQKQRDYMPQSVFTIPPELDVSLMLDFVGAEEGIENYKPLERKYIRVSGEATIRHVELFIRRKMELSPNLKVDVVCGEHLLEQCQSLREVQSTVGENALQDGMLVLQFGLVLPTQ
;
A
#
# COMPACT_ATOMS: atom_id res chain seq x y z
N MET A 1 64.15 -33.61 22.90
CA MET A 1 63.31 -33.04 23.96
C MET A 1 61.93 -32.86 23.36
N ASP A 2 61.35 -33.94 22.81
CA ASP A 2 60.68 -35.05 23.53
C ASP A 2 59.43 -34.47 24.22
N ASP A 3 58.19 -34.87 23.96
CA ASP A 3 57.70 -36.23 23.74
C ASP A 3 56.29 -36.20 23.12
N SER A 4 55.99 -37.22 22.32
CA SER A 4 54.70 -37.54 21.71
C SER A 4 53.71 -38.14 22.72
N CYS A 5 52.41 -38.14 22.43
CA CYS A 5 51.61 -39.35 22.64
C CYS A 5 50.42 -39.41 21.68
N GLU A 6 50.46 -40.43 20.83
CA GLU A 6 49.42 -40.90 19.93
C GLU A 6 48.34 -41.69 20.70
N GLY A 7 47.21 -41.91 20.01
CA GLY A 7 46.17 -42.88 20.36
C GLY A 7 45.21 -43.10 19.19
N ASN A 8 45.64 -43.95 18.25
CA ASN A 8 44.81 -44.60 17.20
C ASN A 8 44.09 -45.81 17.81
N GLU A 9 42.87 -46.20 17.35
CA GLU A 9 42.34 -47.56 16.99
C GLU A 9 40.91 -47.39 16.39
N SER A 10 40.67 -47.40 15.07
CA SER A 10 40.41 -48.51 14.11
C SER A 10 39.01 -49.19 14.15
N LEU A 11 38.23 -48.92 13.07
CA LEU A 11 37.35 -49.78 12.24
C LEU A 11 36.49 -50.90 12.87
N GLY A 12 35.19 -50.85 12.53
CA GLY A 12 34.27 -52.00 12.54
C GLY A 12 33.13 -51.80 11.53
N GLU A 13 33.15 -52.58 10.45
CA GLU A 13 32.18 -52.60 9.36
C GLU A 13 30.86 -53.27 9.82
N GLY A 14 29.74 -52.78 9.29
CA GLY A 14 28.42 -53.39 9.47
C GLY A 14 27.47 -52.93 8.37
N SER A 15 27.42 -53.69 7.28
CA SER A 15 26.42 -53.53 6.21
C SER A 15 25.02 -53.86 6.72
N CYS A 16 24.04 -53.03 6.39
CA CYS A 16 22.68 -53.51 6.16
C CYS A 16 21.99 -52.63 5.12
N SER A 17 21.62 -53.28 4.03
CA SER A 17 20.79 -52.81 2.93
C SER A 17 19.37 -52.51 3.42
N GLY A 18 18.89 -51.31 3.14
CA GLY A 18 17.47 -50.93 3.23
C GLY A 18 17.19 -49.88 2.17
N ALA A 19 16.52 -50.29 1.09
CA ALA A 19 15.97 -49.39 0.09
C ALA A 19 14.76 -48.70 0.71
N GLU A 20 14.81 -47.37 0.82
CA GLU A 20 13.65 -46.55 1.11
C GLU A 20 13.56 -45.48 0.02
N ASP A 21 12.48 -45.60 -0.76
CA ASP A 21 12.11 -44.73 -1.87
C ASP A 21 12.14 -43.26 -1.46
N GLN A 22 13.12 -42.49 -1.98
CA GLN A 22 13.04 -41.04 -1.98
C GLN A 22 12.08 -40.61 -3.08
N GLU A 23 10.83 -40.49 -2.67
CA GLU A 23 9.76 -39.81 -3.37
C GLU A 23 10.23 -38.39 -3.73
N LYS A 24 10.54 -38.21 -5.01
CA LYS A 24 10.97 -36.95 -5.61
C LYS A 24 9.83 -35.94 -5.50
N ALA A 25 9.95 -35.00 -4.56
CA ALA A 25 9.04 -33.87 -4.44
C ALA A 25 8.91 -33.11 -5.79
N PRO A 26 7.69 -32.79 -6.25
CA PRO A 26 7.51 -32.11 -7.52
C PRO A 26 7.94 -30.64 -7.40
N GLU A 27 8.91 -30.32 -8.24
CA GLU A 27 9.09 -29.11 -9.04
C GLU A 27 8.35 -27.84 -8.58
N ASN A 28 9.14 -26.86 -8.13
CA ASN A 28 8.93 -25.42 -8.25
C ASN A 28 7.52 -24.91 -7.97
N MET A 29 7.16 -24.87 -6.68
CA MET A 29 6.28 -23.83 -6.18
C MET A 29 7.01 -22.48 -6.35
N ILE A 30 6.71 -21.75 -7.43
CA ILE A 30 7.05 -20.33 -7.50
C ILE A 30 6.15 -19.64 -6.49
N THR A 31 6.60 -19.58 -5.23
CA THR A 31 6.03 -18.64 -4.28
C THR A 31 6.30 -17.27 -4.87
N CYS A 32 5.25 -16.58 -5.29
CA CYS A 32 5.32 -15.17 -5.63
C CYS A 32 5.68 -14.41 -4.35
N ALA A 33 6.99 -14.39 -4.07
CA ALA A 33 7.56 -13.82 -2.88
C ALA A 33 7.13 -12.36 -2.83
N GLU A 34 6.36 -12.00 -1.80
CA GLU A 34 6.08 -10.60 -1.51
C GLU A 34 7.42 -9.87 -1.52
N ARG A 35 7.59 -8.92 -2.43
CA ARG A 35 8.75 -8.02 -2.42
C ARG A 35 8.63 -7.20 -1.15
N SER A 36 9.21 -7.71 -0.07
CA SER A 36 9.32 -7.01 1.19
C SER A 36 10.51 -6.06 1.07
N LEU A 37 10.23 -4.78 1.24
CA LEU A 37 11.27 -3.77 1.39
C LEU A 37 11.42 -3.51 2.89
N PRO A 38 12.63 -3.63 3.45
CA PRO A 38 12.82 -3.31 4.85
C PRO A 38 12.58 -1.82 5.04
N LEU A 39 11.75 -1.47 6.03
CA LEU A 39 11.36 -0.08 6.31
C LEU A 39 12.58 0.86 6.52
N ARG A 40 13.70 0.29 6.98
CA ARG A 40 14.99 0.98 7.15
C ARG A 40 15.47 1.65 5.87
N ASP A 41 15.21 1.07 4.71
CA ASP A 41 15.67 1.62 3.43
C ASP A 41 14.84 2.85 3.03
N LEU A 42 13.62 2.98 3.57
CA LEU A 42 12.75 4.13 3.36
C LEU A 42 13.07 5.30 4.31
N TYR A 43 13.74 5.04 5.43
CA TYR A 43 14.03 6.03 6.48
C TYR A 43 14.67 7.36 6.02
N PRO A 44 15.56 7.40 5.01
CA PRO A 44 16.09 8.68 4.50
C PRO A 44 15.03 9.57 3.85
N TYR A 45 13.94 8.97 3.37
CA TYR A 45 12.90 9.65 2.57
C TYR A 45 11.64 10.01 3.37
N ILE A 46 11.43 9.38 4.54
CA ILE A 46 10.19 9.53 5.33
C ILE A 46 10.41 10.10 6.74
N ARG A 47 11.64 10.48 7.08
CA ARG A 47 11.99 11.05 8.39
C ARG A 47 12.32 12.54 8.30
N CYS A 48 11.89 13.27 9.32
CA CYS A 48 12.13 14.69 9.48
C CYS A 48 13.54 14.94 10.04
N GLY A 49 14.33 15.75 9.34
CA GLY A 49 15.69 16.13 9.77
C GLY A 49 15.77 17.01 11.03
N LEU A 50 14.64 17.54 11.52
CA LEU A 50 14.59 18.39 12.73
C LEU A 50 14.28 17.60 14.01
N CYS A 51 13.41 16.58 13.94
CA CYS A 51 13.00 15.78 15.11
C CYS A 51 13.47 14.32 15.04
N ASN A 52 14.04 13.88 13.92
CA ASN A 52 14.43 12.50 13.63
C ASN A 52 13.29 11.45 13.69
N GLY A 53 12.04 11.89 13.81
CA GLY A 53 10.84 11.06 13.71
C GLY A 53 10.30 10.99 12.28
N PHE A 54 9.25 10.18 12.06
CA PHE A 54 8.49 10.17 10.81
C PHE A 54 7.79 11.50 10.58
N PHE A 55 7.50 11.82 9.31
CA PHE A 55 6.75 13.04 9.00
C PHE A 55 5.33 13.01 9.58
N ILE A 56 5.00 14.02 10.38
CA ILE A 56 3.65 14.36 10.82
C ILE A 56 3.31 15.74 10.27
N ASP A 57 2.22 15.83 9.52
CA ASP A 57 1.88 16.99 8.70
C ASP A 57 3.09 17.45 7.84
N ALA A 58 3.57 16.57 6.96
CA ALA A 58 4.66 16.82 6.04
C ALA A 58 4.49 18.19 5.36
N THR A 59 5.49 19.03 5.48
CA THR A 59 5.48 20.41 5.01
C THR A 59 6.78 20.69 4.27
N THR A 60 6.65 21.02 2.98
CA THR A 60 7.77 21.18 2.05
C THR A 60 8.04 22.66 1.80
N ILE A 61 9.31 23.04 1.80
CA ILE A 61 9.78 24.38 1.39
C ILE A 61 9.77 24.46 -0.13
N THR A 62 9.10 25.46 -0.71
CA THR A 62 8.95 25.58 -2.18
C THR A 62 10.28 25.85 -2.89
N GLU A 63 11.18 26.61 -2.25
CA GLU A 63 12.44 27.05 -2.86
C GLU A 63 13.50 25.95 -3.00
N CYS A 64 13.48 24.92 -2.14
CA CYS A 64 14.49 23.86 -2.14
C CYS A 64 13.95 22.44 -2.02
N LEU A 65 12.62 22.27 -1.97
CA LEU A 65 11.94 20.97 -1.88
C LEU A 65 12.38 20.08 -0.69
N HIS A 66 12.90 20.69 0.37
CA HIS A 66 13.15 19.96 1.62
C HIS A 66 11.88 19.90 2.46
N THR A 67 11.58 18.72 2.99
CA THR A 67 10.37 18.45 3.77
C THR A 67 10.68 18.22 5.24
N PHE A 68 9.77 18.71 6.10
CA PHE A 68 9.84 18.62 7.56
C PHE A 68 8.43 18.42 8.13
N CYS A 69 8.31 18.04 9.41
CA CYS A 69 7.01 18.13 10.09
C CYS A 69 6.57 19.58 10.20
N LYS A 70 5.27 19.87 10.05
CA LYS A 70 4.71 21.23 10.15
C LYS A 70 5.14 21.94 11.43
N SER A 71 4.97 21.29 12.58
CA SER A 71 5.34 21.86 13.88
C SER A 71 6.84 22.15 13.98
N CYS A 72 7.70 21.28 13.42
CA CYS A 72 9.14 21.45 13.43
C CYS A 72 9.60 22.66 12.61
N ILE A 73 9.17 22.75 11.35
CA ILE A 73 9.64 23.83 10.47
C ILE A 73 9.06 25.18 10.84
N VAL A 74 7.79 25.22 11.26
CA VAL A 74 7.18 26.45 11.79
C VAL A 74 7.93 26.90 13.05
N LYS A 75 8.28 25.97 13.95
CA LYS A 75 9.09 26.29 15.14
C LYS A 75 10.46 26.86 14.77
N HIS A 76 11.16 26.25 13.82
CA HIS A 76 12.48 26.70 13.34
C HIS A 76 12.43 28.13 12.77
N PHE A 77 11.37 28.45 12.03
CA PHE A 77 11.18 29.76 11.40
C PHE A 77 10.88 30.92 12.36
N PHE A 78 10.64 30.66 13.65
CA PHE A 78 10.67 31.72 14.66
C PHE A 78 12.08 32.23 14.95
N CYS A 79 13.12 31.45 14.65
CA CYS A 79 14.51 31.77 14.98
C CYS A 79 15.39 32.00 13.74
N SER A 80 15.06 31.43 12.59
CA SER A 80 15.85 31.53 11.37
C SER A 80 14.98 31.52 10.13
N ASN A 81 15.27 32.35 9.13
CA ASN A 81 14.58 32.32 7.84
C ASN A 81 15.28 31.40 6.81
N ARG A 82 16.21 30.54 7.26
CA ARG A 82 16.98 29.65 6.41
C ARG A 82 16.54 28.20 6.55
N CYS A 83 16.63 27.46 5.44
CA CYS A 83 16.35 26.02 5.43
C CYS A 83 17.30 25.28 6.39
N PRO A 84 16.81 24.37 7.25
CA PRO A 84 17.67 23.56 8.13
C PRO A 84 18.69 22.68 7.40
N ASN A 85 18.35 22.18 6.21
CA ASN A 85 19.19 21.21 5.49
C ASN A 85 20.24 21.89 4.60
N CYS A 86 19.82 22.86 3.77
CA CYS A 86 20.70 23.48 2.77
C CYS A 86 21.05 24.94 3.07
N SER A 87 20.55 25.52 4.17
CA SER A 87 20.84 26.89 4.63
C SER A 87 20.47 28.04 3.68
N ILE A 88 19.76 27.76 2.58
CA ILE A 88 19.24 28.81 1.69
C ILE A 88 18.23 29.68 2.42
N VAL A 89 18.12 30.95 2.05
CA VAL A 89 17.10 31.85 2.58
C VAL A 89 15.76 31.49 1.95
N VAL A 90 14.80 31.05 2.77
CA VAL A 90 13.48 30.58 2.31
C VAL A 90 12.60 31.76 1.91
N HIS A 91 12.68 32.86 2.65
CA HIS A 91 12.07 34.14 2.33
C HIS A 91 12.80 35.25 3.09
N GLN A 92 12.84 36.45 2.54
CA GLN A 92 13.52 37.60 3.15
C GLN A 92 12.96 38.05 4.52
N THR A 93 11.67 37.80 4.78
CA THR A 93 10.93 38.38 5.91
C THR A 93 9.86 37.43 6.45
N GLN A 94 9.18 36.68 5.57
CA GLN A 94 8.07 35.79 5.94
C GLN A 94 8.32 34.36 5.42
N PRO A 95 9.18 33.57 6.08
CA PRO A 95 9.50 32.21 5.65
C PRO A 95 8.30 31.26 5.62
N LEU A 96 7.24 31.56 6.40
CA LEU A 96 5.97 30.82 6.38
C LEU A 96 5.22 30.93 5.03
N TYR A 97 5.48 31.95 4.21
CA TYR A 97 4.82 32.13 2.92
C TYR A 97 5.29 31.13 1.87
N ASN A 98 6.49 30.58 2.03
CA ASN A 98 7.15 29.67 1.08
C ASN A 98 7.21 28.21 1.58
N ILE A 99 6.28 27.83 2.45
CA ILE A 99 6.05 26.43 2.83
C ILE A 99 4.64 25.98 2.43
N ARG A 100 4.52 24.73 2.00
CA ARG A 100 3.24 24.12 1.58
C ARG A 100 3.08 22.75 2.23
N PRO A 101 1.87 22.38 2.70
CA PRO A 101 1.60 21.01 3.13
C PRO A 101 1.78 20.03 1.97
N ASP A 102 2.58 19.00 2.18
CA ASP A 102 2.85 17.94 1.22
C ASP A 102 1.96 16.74 1.53
N ARG A 103 0.72 16.81 1.05
CA ARG A 103 -0.30 15.79 1.32
C ARG A 103 0.08 14.43 0.75
N LEU A 104 0.72 14.41 -0.42
CA LEU A 104 1.12 13.17 -1.08
C LEU A 104 2.21 12.46 -0.29
N LEU A 105 3.25 13.19 0.13
CA LEU A 105 4.30 12.59 0.96
C LEU A 105 3.74 12.15 2.31
N GLN A 106 2.82 12.91 2.91
CA GLN A 106 2.15 12.48 4.14
C GLN A 106 1.36 11.17 3.95
N ASP A 107 0.61 11.05 2.86
CA ASP A 107 -0.14 9.83 2.52
C ASP A 107 0.80 8.64 2.31
N ILE A 108 1.95 8.85 1.65
CA ILE A 108 2.99 7.82 1.49
C ILE A 108 3.50 7.39 2.86
N VAL A 109 3.84 8.33 3.75
CA VAL A 109 4.36 8.01 5.09
C VAL A 109 3.33 7.21 5.90
N TYR A 110 2.06 7.61 5.92
CA TYR A 110 1.01 6.88 6.64
C TYR A 110 0.68 5.51 6.04
N LYS A 111 0.81 5.33 4.72
CA LYS A 111 0.61 4.02 4.07
C LYS A 111 1.81 3.09 4.22
N THR A 112 3.02 3.64 4.37
CA THR A 112 4.27 2.86 4.45
C THR A 112 4.64 2.47 5.87
N VAL A 113 4.31 3.29 6.87
CA VAL A 113 4.60 3.02 8.28
C VAL A 113 3.35 2.46 8.97
N PRO A 114 3.36 1.19 9.41
CA PRO A 114 2.21 0.60 10.11
C PRO A 114 1.84 1.38 11.37
N TYR A 115 0.54 1.56 11.60
CA TYR A 115 -0.03 2.15 12.82
C TYR A 115 0.28 3.63 13.10
N LEU A 116 1.08 4.30 12.25
CA LEU A 116 1.55 5.65 12.51
C LEU A 116 0.39 6.65 12.57
N GLU A 117 -0.56 6.56 11.62
CA GLU A 117 -1.73 7.44 11.58
C GLU A 117 -2.64 7.23 12.78
N GLU A 118 -2.89 5.98 13.19
CA GLU A 118 -3.73 5.70 14.36
C GLU A 118 -3.09 6.18 15.66
N VAL A 119 -1.77 5.98 15.82
CA VAL A 119 -1.02 6.44 17.00
C VAL A 119 -1.06 7.96 17.10
N GLU A 120 -0.77 8.69 16.02
CA GLU A 120 -0.82 10.16 16.01
C GLU A 120 -2.23 10.65 16.34
N ARG A 121 -3.26 10.05 15.73
CA ARG A 121 -4.66 10.40 16.00
C ARG A 121 -5.04 10.14 17.46
N ALA A 122 -4.59 9.04 18.05
CA ALA A 122 -4.83 8.73 19.46
C ALA A 122 -4.16 9.75 20.40
N GLN A 123 -2.94 10.18 20.09
CA GLN A 123 -2.22 11.20 20.84
C GLN A 123 -2.95 12.56 20.78
N ILE A 124 -3.40 12.97 19.59
CA ILE A 124 -4.21 14.18 19.42
C ILE A 124 -5.49 14.08 20.26
N TYR A 125 -6.23 12.97 20.15
CA TYR A 125 -7.47 12.78 20.90
C TYR A 125 -7.26 12.87 22.42
N ALA A 126 -6.23 12.20 22.94
CA ALA A 126 -5.88 12.24 24.36
C ALA A 126 -5.55 13.68 24.82
N PHE A 127 -4.71 14.40 24.07
CA PHE A 127 -4.30 15.77 24.40
C PHE A 127 -5.49 16.74 24.53
N TYR A 128 -6.46 16.66 23.61
CA TYR A 128 -7.63 17.53 23.60
C TYR A 128 -8.66 17.12 24.67
N LYS A 129 -8.87 15.81 24.86
CA LYS A 129 -9.80 15.28 25.87
C LYS A 129 -9.35 15.65 27.28
N GLU A 130 -8.07 15.50 27.60
CA GLU A 130 -7.50 15.86 28.91
C GLU A 130 -7.66 17.34 29.24
N ARG A 131 -7.69 18.21 28.21
CA ARG A 131 -7.84 19.67 28.36
C ARG A 131 -9.28 20.17 28.27
N GLY A 132 -10.25 19.26 28.07
CA GLY A 132 -11.65 19.64 27.85
C GLY A 132 -11.85 20.48 26.59
N LEU A 133 -10.94 20.40 25.61
CA LEU A 133 -11.00 21.17 24.37
C LEU A 133 -11.72 20.39 23.27
N PRO A 134 -12.40 21.08 22.34
CA PRO A 134 -13.02 20.42 21.19
C PRO A 134 -11.93 19.77 20.32
N ILE A 135 -12.10 18.48 20.02
CA ILE A 135 -11.17 17.73 19.16
C ILE A 135 -11.26 18.29 17.73
N PRO A 136 -10.11 18.62 17.09
CA PRO A 136 -10.09 19.06 15.72
C PRO A 136 -10.72 18.00 14.82
N LYS A 137 -11.72 18.38 14.02
CA LYS A 137 -12.22 17.50 12.96
C LYS A 137 -11.11 17.36 11.91
N PRO A 138 -10.82 16.14 11.40
CA PRO A 138 -9.95 15.97 10.26
C PRO A 138 -10.41 16.93 9.16
N ALA A 139 -9.48 17.67 8.56
CA ALA A 139 -9.81 18.56 7.47
C ALA A 139 -10.30 17.71 6.29
N ALA A 140 -11.60 17.45 6.25
CA ALA A 140 -12.25 16.99 5.04
C ALA A 140 -11.88 17.99 3.93
N PRO A 141 -11.58 17.54 2.69
CA PRO A 141 -11.42 18.46 1.59
C PRO A 141 -12.63 19.40 1.58
N SER A 142 -12.38 20.70 1.73
CA SER A 142 -13.41 21.73 1.76
C SER A 142 -14.18 21.68 0.44
N MET A 143 -15.31 20.97 0.45
CA MET A 143 -16.36 21.15 -0.53
C MET A 143 -17.30 22.19 0.05
N LEU A 144 -17.07 23.46 -0.29
CA LEU A 144 -18.07 24.49 -0.07
C LEU A 144 -19.32 24.14 -0.89
N PRO A 145 -20.53 24.19 -0.32
CA PRO A 145 -21.75 23.92 -1.08
C PRO A 145 -22.04 25.10 -2.01
N ILE A 146 -21.64 24.98 -3.26
CA ILE A 146 -22.17 25.83 -4.33
C ILE A 146 -23.65 25.43 -4.48
N LYS A 147 -24.56 26.37 -4.20
CA LYS A 147 -25.99 26.19 -4.49
C LYS A 147 -26.15 26.03 -6.00
N LEU A 148 -26.31 24.79 -6.43
CA LEU A 148 -26.54 24.39 -7.82
C LEU A 148 -27.93 24.89 -8.26
N LEU A 149 -27.96 25.95 -9.07
CA LEU A 149 -29.01 26.09 -10.07
C LEU A 149 -28.83 24.96 -11.08
N LYS A 150 -29.86 24.13 -11.21
CA LYS A 150 -29.92 23.00 -12.15
C LYS A 150 -29.62 23.45 -13.58
N GLN A 151 -28.47 23.05 -14.12
CA GLN A 151 -28.36 22.77 -15.55
C GLN A 151 -27.23 21.76 -15.81
N LYS A 152 -27.51 20.85 -16.75
CA LYS A 152 -26.70 19.71 -17.17
C LYS A 152 -25.22 20.08 -17.39
N GLN A 153 -24.33 19.47 -16.62
CA GLN A 153 -23.10 18.84 -17.12
C GLN A 153 -22.60 17.90 -16.02
N ARG A 154 -22.82 16.60 -16.23
CA ARG A 154 -21.99 15.55 -15.64
C ARG A 154 -20.62 15.74 -16.28
N ASP A 155 -19.65 16.26 -15.52
CA ASP A 155 -18.20 16.05 -15.69
C ASP A 155 -17.46 17.07 -14.82
N TYR A 156 -17.19 16.71 -13.56
CA TYR A 156 -15.94 16.99 -12.85
C TYR A 156 -16.05 16.42 -11.43
N MET A 157 -15.61 15.17 -11.25
CA MET A 157 -15.20 14.75 -9.92
C MET A 157 -13.92 15.55 -9.59
N PRO A 158 -13.77 16.14 -8.39
CA PRO A 158 -12.56 16.88 -8.05
C PRO A 158 -11.36 15.93 -8.20
N GLN A 159 -10.41 16.31 -9.04
CA GLN A 159 -9.18 15.54 -9.29
C GLN A 159 -8.55 15.18 -7.95
N SER A 160 -8.62 13.89 -7.59
CA SER A 160 -7.63 13.33 -6.69
C SER A 160 -6.27 13.56 -7.35
N VAL A 161 -5.27 13.94 -6.55
CA VAL A 161 -3.88 14.16 -6.98
C VAL A 161 -3.20 12.85 -7.47
N PHE A 162 -4.00 11.84 -7.79
CA PHE A 162 -3.69 10.50 -8.27
C PHE A 162 -4.45 10.23 -9.58
N THR A 163 -4.49 11.17 -10.51
CA THR A 163 -4.92 10.81 -11.87
C THR A 163 -3.77 10.04 -12.48
N ILE A 164 -3.85 8.71 -12.39
CA ILE A 164 -2.97 7.82 -13.16
C ILE A 164 -3.15 8.26 -14.62
N PRO A 165 -2.07 8.56 -15.36
CA PRO A 165 -2.18 8.90 -16.77
C PRO A 165 -3.04 7.85 -17.48
N PRO A 166 -3.98 8.24 -18.36
CA PRO A 166 -4.89 7.30 -19.01
C PRO A 166 -4.18 6.16 -19.74
N GLU A 167 -2.92 6.37 -20.15
CA GLU A 167 -2.06 5.39 -20.81
C GLU A 167 -1.53 4.30 -19.85
N LEU A 168 -1.62 4.56 -18.53
CA LEU A 168 -1.10 3.72 -17.46
C LEU A 168 -2.20 3.09 -16.60
N ASP A 169 -3.47 3.47 -16.81
CA ASP A 169 -4.60 2.86 -16.11
C ASP A 169 -5.34 1.83 -16.96
N VAL A 170 -5.94 0.87 -16.27
CA VAL A 170 -6.79 -0.18 -16.80
C VAL A 170 -8.15 -0.03 -16.14
N SER A 171 -9.21 -0.08 -16.96
CA SER A 171 -10.58 -0.08 -16.49
C SER A 171 -11.04 -1.52 -16.29
N LEU A 172 -11.42 -1.87 -15.06
CA LEU A 172 -11.88 -3.21 -14.71
C LEU A 172 -13.39 -3.23 -14.50
N MET A 173 -14.01 -4.33 -14.91
CA MET A 173 -15.35 -4.74 -14.49
C MET A 173 -15.21 -6.00 -13.61
N LEU A 174 -15.55 -5.88 -12.34
CA LEU A 174 -15.55 -6.97 -11.37
C LEU A 174 -16.93 -7.63 -11.34
N ASP A 175 -17.03 -8.86 -11.81
CA ASP A 175 -18.28 -9.62 -11.77
C ASP A 175 -18.25 -10.73 -10.72
N PHE A 176 -19.27 -10.75 -9.87
CA PHE A 176 -19.35 -11.69 -8.76
C PHE A 176 -20.11 -12.93 -9.21
N VAL A 177 -19.43 -14.09 -9.22
CA VAL A 177 -20.00 -15.35 -9.72
C VAL A 177 -20.70 -16.14 -8.60
N GLY A 178 -20.25 -15.98 -7.35
CA GLY A 178 -20.85 -16.64 -6.21
C GLY A 178 -19.88 -16.91 -5.07
N ALA A 179 -20.41 -17.52 -4.01
CA ALA A 179 -19.64 -17.98 -2.86
C ALA A 179 -19.87 -19.48 -2.66
N GLU A 180 -18.85 -20.20 -2.21
CA GLU A 180 -18.93 -21.60 -1.82
C GLU A 180 -19.91 -21.83 -0.66
N GLU A 181 -20.49 -23.04 -0.58
CA GLU A 181 -21.46 -23.42 0.45
C GLU A 181 -20.88 -23.20 1.86
N GLY A 182 -21.60 -22.46 2.71
CA GLY A 182 -21.19 -22.12 4.08
C GLY A 182 -20.66 -20.69 4.27
N ILE A 183 -20.54 -19.89 3.21
CA ILE A 183 -20.15 -18.47 3.28
C ILE A 183 -21.40 -17.59 3.27
N GLU A 184 -21.90 -17.19 4.44
CA GLU A 184 -23.20 -16.48 4.55
C GLU A 184 -23.11 -15.02 5.08
N ASN A 185 -21.91 -14.49 5.32
CA ASN A 185 -21.73 -13.16 5.91
C ASN A 185 -20.74 -12.28 5.14
N TYR A 186 -21.17 -11.70 4.02
CA TYR A 186 -20.39 -10.70 3.28
C TYR A 186 -21.27 -9.58 2.74
N LYS A 187 -20.67 -8.39 2.59
CA LYS A 187 -21.36 -7.25 1.98
C LYS A 187 -21.21 -7.32 0.44
N PRO A 188 -22.30 -7.26 -0.35
CA PRO A 188 -22.20 -7.21 -1.80
C PRO A 188 -21.40 -5.99 -2.29
N LEU A 189 -20.62 -6.18 -3.37
CA LEU A 189 -19.83 -5.11 -3.96
C LEU A 189 -20.74 -4.09 -4.68
N GLU A 190 -20.95 -2.93 -4.06
CA GLU A 190 -21.83 -1.86 -4.60
C GLU A 190 -21.34 -1.26 -5.93
N ARG A 191 -20.02 -1.28 -6.17
CA ARG A 191 -19.39 -0.71 -7.37
C ARG A 191 -18.50 -1.75 -8.03
N LYS A 192 -19.00 -2.31 -9.13
CA LYS A 192 -18.31 -3.31 -9.95
C LYS A 192 -17.19 -2.74 -10.81
N TYR A 193 -17.16 -1.42 -11.03
CA TYR A 193 -16.21 -0.78 -11.94
C TYR A 193 -15.11 -0.06 -11.18
N ILE A 194 -13.85 -0.36 -11.52
CA ILE A 194 -12.69 0.33 -10.94
C ILE A 194 -11.68 0.72 -12.02
N ARG A 195 -10.98 1.85 -11.80
CA ARG A 195 -9.82 2.26 -12.59
C ARG A 195 -8.60 2.21 -11.70
N VAL A 196 -7.55 1.56 -12.18
CA VAL A 196 -6.36 1.20 -11.41
C VAL A 196 -5.17 1.11 -12.35
N SER A 197 -3.95 1.29 -11.84
CA SER A 197 -2.74 1.16 -12.66
C SER A 197 -2.65 -0.23 -13.29
N GLY A 198 -2.22 -0.31 -14.55
CA GLY A 198 -1.92 -1.59 -15.21
C GLY A 198 -0.82 -2.41 -14.50
N GLU A 199 0.01 -1.76 -13.69
CA GLU A 199 1.04 -2.40 -12.85
C GLU A 199 0.48 -2.98 -11.55
N ALA A 200 -0.79 -2.72 -11.22
CA ALA A 200 -1.42 -3.41 -10.10
C ALA A 200 -1.57 -4.88 -10.43
N THR A 201 -1.25 -5.75 -9.48
CA THR A 201 -1.44 -7.19 -9.63
C THR A 201 -2.82 -7.67 -9.18
N ILE A 202 -3.15 -8.92 -9.53
CA ILE A 202 -4.38 -9.58 -9.08
C ILE A 202 -4.50 -9.63 -7.56
N ARG A 203 -3.39 -9.75 -6.83
CA ARG A 203 -3.37 -9.60 -5.36
C ARG A 203 -3.95 -8.25 -4.90
N HIS A 204 -3.69 -7.15 -5.60
CA HIS A 204 -4.29 -5.85 -5.23
C HIS A 204 -5.79 -5.85 -5.47
N VAL A 205 -6.27 -6.52 -6.52
CA VAL A 205 -7.71 -6.69 -6.80
C VAL A 205 -8.36 -7.53 -5.71
N GLU A 206 -7.75 -8.65 -5.31
CA GLU A 206 -8.22 -9.47 -4.18
C GLU A 206 -8.30 -8.67 -2.88
N LEU A 207 -7.22 -7.94 -2.53
CA LEU A 207 -7.21 -7.08 -1.33
C LEU A 207 -8.27 -5.99 -1.37
N PHE A 208 -8.53 -5.42 -2.56
CA PHE A 208 -9.60 -4.45 -2.75
C PHE A 208 -10.97 -5.08 -2.50
N ILE A 209 -11.25 -6.24 -3.10
CA ILE A 209 -12.51 -6.98 -2.93
C ILE A 209 -12.71 -7.33 -1.45
N ARG A 210 -11.69 -7.91 -0.80
CA ARG A 210 -11.73 -8.25 0.63
C ARG A 210 -12.09 -7.07 1.51
N ARG A 211 -11.44 -5.93 1.28
CA ARG A 211 -11.69 -4.71 2.06
C ARG A 211 -13.06 -4.12 1.78
N LYS A 212 -13.55 -4.18 0.53
CA LYS A 212 -14.85 -3.60 0.14
C LYS A 212 -16.05 -4.45 0.49
N MET A 213 -15.88 -5.78 0.50
CA MET A 213 -16.93 -6.74 0.88
C MET A 213 -16.83 -7.15 2.35
N GLU A 214 -15.88 -6.57 3.11
CA GLU A 214 -15.67 -6.81 4.55
C GLU A 214 -15.45 -8.30 4.88
N LEU A 215 -14.67 -8.97 4.03
CA LEU A 215 -14.44 -10.42 4.12
C LEU A 215 -13.55 -10.79 5.30
N SER A 216 -13.84 -11.94 5.92
CA SER A 216 -13.02 -12.47 7.00
C SER A 216 -11.61 -12.88 6.51
N PRO A 217 -10.59 -12.91 7.39
CA PRO A 217 -9.22 -13.26 7.00
C PRO A 217 -9.10 -14.68 6.42
N ASN A 218 -10.01 -15.58 6.79
CA ASN A 218 -9.96 -16.98 6.40
C ASN A 218 -10.55 -17.25 5.02
N LEU A 219 -11.31 -16.31 4.44
CA LEU A 219 -11.88 -16.48 3.10
C LEU A 219 -10.82 -16.18 2.03
N LYS A 220 -10.82 -16.99 0.97
CA LYS A 220 -10.00 -16.77 -0.23
C LYS A 220 -10.90 -16.19 -1.33
N VAL A 221 -10.32 -15.31 -2.14
CA VAL A 221 -10.97 -14.72 -3.31
C VAL A 221 -10.24 -15.27 -4.52
N ASP A 222 -10.92 -16.06 -5.33
CA ASP A 222 -10.38 -16.53 -6.61
C ASP A 222 -10.84 -15.59 -7.71
N VAL A 223 -9.91 -15.17 -8.57
CA VAL A 223 -10.15 -14.22 -9.66
C VAL A 223 -9.83 -14.91 -10.98
N VAL A 224 -10.76 -14.85 -11.92
CA VAL A 224 -10.73 -15.52 -13.22
C VAL A 224 -10.99 -14.48 -14.31
N CYS A 225 -10.35 -14.67 -15.47
CA CYS A 225 -10.64 -13.89 -16.67
C CYS A 225 -10.95 -14.83 -17.84
N GLY A 226 -12.23 -14.86 -18.25
CA GLY A 226 -12.73 -15.89 -19.16
C GLY A 226 -12.60 -17.28 -18.53
N GLU A 227 -11.78 -18.14 -19.11
CA GLU A 227 -11.51 -19.50 -18.61
C GLU A 227 -10.20 -19.61 -17.81
N HIS A 228 -9.47 -18.50 -17.61
CA HIS A 228 -8.14 -18.51 -17.00
C HIS A 228 -8.19 -18.07 -15.54
N LEU A 229 -7.86 -18.97 -14.62
CA LEU A 229 -7.60 -18.63 -13.23
C LEU A 229 -6.34 -17.77 -13.16
N LEU A 230 -6.45 -16.60 -12.55
CA LEU A 230 -5.35 -15.64 -12.51
C LEU A 230 -4.51 -15.80 -11.25
N GLU A 231 -3.20 -15.70 -11.41
CA GLU A 231 -2.27 -15.75 -10.28
C GLU A 231 -2.07 -14.37 -9.65
N GLN A 232 -1.86 -14.35 -8.33
CA GLN A 232 -1.73 -13.14 -7.52
C GLN A 232 -0.63 -12.16 -7.97
N CYS A 233 0.41 -12.65 -8.63
CA CYS A 233 1.57 -11.88 -9.09
C CYS A 233 1.40 -11.30 -10.49
N GLN A 234 0.43 -11.77 -11.28
CA GLN A 234 0.21 -11.24 -12.62
C GLN A 234 -0.27 -9.79 -12.53
N SER A 235 0.33 -8.91 -13.33
CA SER A 235 -0.14 -7.53 -13.46
C SER A 235 -1.38 -7.45 -14.35
N LEU A 236 -2.24 -6.45 -14.15
CA LEU A 236 -3.41 -6.25 -14.99
C LEU A 236 -3.04 -6.04 -16.47
N ARG A 237 -1.87 -5.44 -16.73
CA ARG A 237 -1.31 -5.28 -18.07
C ARG A 237 -0.90 -6.63 -18.68
N GLU A 238 -0.27 -7.52 -17.91
CA GLU A 238 0.06 -8.88 -18.35
C GLU A 238 -1.20 -9.68 -18.65
N VAL A 239 -2.21 -9.60 -17.78
CA VAL A 239 -3.50 -10.27 -17.97
C VAL A 239 -4.18 -9.77 -19.24
N GLN A 240 -4.24 -8.46 -19.44
CA GLN A 240 -4.79 -7.86 -20.67
C GLN A 240 -4.03 -8.30 -21.93
N SER A 241 -2.71 -8.44 -21.84
CA SER A 241 -1.87 -8.89 -22.96
C SER A 241 -2.03 -10.38 -23.27
N THR A 242 -2.23 -11.21 -22.24
CA THR A 242 -2.29 -12.66 -22.36
C THR A 242 -3.66 -13.14 -22.84
N VAL A 243 -4.74 -12.54 -22.34
CA VAL A 243 -6.11 -12.97 -22.68
C VAL A 243 -6.63 -12.27 -23.96
N GLY A 244 -6.02 -11.15 -24.34
CA GLY A 244 -6.33 -10.43 -25.58
C GLY A 244 -7.72 -9.77 -25.58
N GLU A 245 -8.23 -9.45 -26.78
CA GLU A 245 -9.52 -8.73 -26.94
C GLU A 245 -10.74 -9.51 -26.44
N ASN A 246 -10.62 -10.83 -26.27
CA ASN A 246 -11.72 -11.69 -25.81
C ASN A 246 -12.15 -11.41 -24.36
N ALA A 247 -11.27 -10.80 -23.55
CA ALA A 247 -11.55 -10.42 -22.17
C ALA A 247 -12.01 -8.97 -21.99
N LEU A 248 -12.07 -8.20 -23.08
CA LEU A 248 -12.49 -6.81 -23.06
C LEU A 248 -13.96 -6.68 -23.43
N GLN A 249 -14.76 -6.15 -22.50
CA GLN A 249 -16.13 -5.74 -22.77
C GLN A 249 -16.18 -4.21 -22.72
N ASP A 250 -16.57 -3.58 -23.84
CA ASP A 250 -16.63 -2.11 -23.98
C ASP A 250 -15.33 -1.39 -23.55
N GLY A 251 -14.18 -2.02 -23.81
CA GLY A 251 -12.86 -1.50 -23.43
C GLY A 251 -12.49 -1.70 -21.95
N MET A 252 -13.27 -2.49 -21.20
CA MET A 252 -13.00 -2.84 -19.82
C MET A 252 -12.57 -4.30 -19.70
N LEU A 253 -11.51 -4.57 -18.92
CA LEU A 253 -11.08 -5.91 -18.60
C LEU A 253 -12.08 -6.54 -17.60
N VAL A 254 -12.76 -7.59 -18.03
CA VAL A 254 -13.76 -8.29 -17.20
C VAL A 254 -13.05 -9.34 -16.35
N LEU A 255 -13.14 -9.17 -15.03
CA LEU A 255 -12.63 -10.12 -14.04
C LEU A 255 -13.81 -10.70 -13.27
N GLN A 256 -13.98 -12.01 -13.37
CA GLN A 256 -14.92 -12.77 -12.57
C GLN A 256 -14.27 -13.16 -11.26
N PHE A 257 -14.99 -13.08 -10.14
CA PHE A 257 -14.47 -13.51 -8.86
C PHE A 257 -15.49 -14.28 -8.03
N GLY A 258 -14.98 -15.23 -7.24
CA GLY A 258 -15.74 -16.05 -6.32
C GLY A 258 -15.10 -16.12 -4.94
N LEU A 259 -15.90 -16.47 -3.92
CA LEU A 259 -15.41 -16.70 -2.56
C LEU A 259 -15.29 -18.20 -2.31
N VAL A 260 -14.12 -18.64 -1.86
CA VAL A 260 -13.85 -20.05 -1.56
C VAL A 260 -13.27 -20.19 -0.15
N LEU A 261 -13.56 -21.33 0.48
CA LEU A 261 -12.93 -21.72 1.73
C LEU A 261 -11.49 -22.19 1.44
N PRO A 262 -10.55 -21.97 2.37
CA PRO A 262 -9.19 -22.48 2.21
C PRO A 262 -9.27 -24.00 2.28
N THR A 263 -8.75 -24.67 1.24
CA THR A 263 -8.55 -26.12 1.25
C THR A 263 -7.66 -26.48 2.45
N GLN A 264 -8.17 -27.36 3.32
CA GLN A 264 -7.42 -27.93 4.45
C GLN A 264 -6.25 -28.79 3.97
#